data_AF-A0A8S2ZLM9-F1
#
_entry.id   AF-A0A8S2ZLM9-F1
#
_cell.length_a   1.000
_cell.length_b   1.000
_cell.length_c   1.000
_cell.angle_alpha   90.00
_cell.angle_beta   90.00
_cell.angle_gamma   90.00
#
_symmetry.space_group_name_H-M   'P 1'
#
loop_
_entity.id
_entity.type
_entity.pdbx_description
1 polymer ?
#
loop_
_entity_poly.entity_id
_entity_poly.type
_entity_poly.pdbx_seq_one_letter_code
_entity_poly.pdbx_strand_id
1 'polypeptide(L)'
;FIITTIMKVLIALCVLFIGAFCAPAFDTANNDGWNLFKQVHAKLYTNEEEVYRRGIWEANLQKIRTHNLEADLGVHTYTMKMNKYGDMVNDNI
;
A
#
# COMPACT_ATOMS: atom_id res chain seq x y z
N PHE A 1 31.22 -16.66 -36.20
CA PHE A 1 30.35 -17.74 -35.70
C PHE A 1 30.35 -17.80 -34.17
N ILE A 2 31.50 -18.05 -33.51
CA ILE A 2 31.60 -18.15 -32.04
C ILE A 2 31.12 -16.89 -31.30
N ILE A 3 31.57 -15.69 -31.72
CA ILE A 3 31.17 -14.41 -31.11
C ILE A 3 29.65 -14.20 -31.21
N THR A 4 29.05 -14.56 -32.34
CA THR A 4 27.61 -14.43 -32.60
C THR A 4 26.79 -15.37 -31.72
N THR A 5 27.31 -16.56 -31.43
CA THR A 5 26.68 -17.53 -30.51
C THR A 5 26.77 -17.08 -29.06
N ILE A 6 27.93 -16.55 -28.63
CA ILE A 6 28.11 -16.00 -27.28
C ILE A 6 27.16 -14.83 -27.02
N MET A 7 27.03 -13.91 -27.98
CA MET A 7 26.11 -12.76 -27.87
C MET A 7 24.64 -13.19 -27.71
N LYS A 8 24.22 -14.23 -28.42
CA LYS A 8 22.85 -14.78 -28.29
C LYS A 8 22.60 -15.42 -26.92
N VAL A 9 23.59 -16.13 -26.38
CA VAL A 9 23.50 -16.74 -25.03
C VAL A 9 23.43 -15.65 -23.96
N LEU A 10 24.24 -14.59 -24.09
CA LEU A 10 24.19 -13.44 -23.18
C LEU A 10 22.83 -12.74 -23.22
N ILE A 11 22.28 -12.51 -24.42
CA ILE A 11 20.95 -11.91 -24.57
C ILE A 11 19.87 -12.82 -23.95
N ALA A 12 19.93 -14.13 -24.18
CA ALA A 12 18.98 -15.09 -23.60
C ALA A 12 19.03 -15.12 -22.06
N LEU A 13 20.22 -15.06 -21.47
CA LEU A 13 20.39 -14.98 -20.01
C LEU A 13 19.85 -13.65 -19.44
N CYS A 14 20.05 -12.54 -20.14
CA CYS A 14 19.48 -11.24 -19.74
C CYS A 14 17.95 -11.26 -19.77
N VAL A 15 17.33 -11.87 -20.79
CA VAL A 15 15.86 -11.96 -20.90
C VAL A 15 15.25 -12.84 -19.81
N LEU A 16 15.93 -13.92 -19.41
CA LEU A 16 15.49 -14.80 -18.31
C LEU A 16 15.53 -14.11 -16.93
N PHE A 17 16.49 -13.19 -16.70
CA PHE A 17 16.58 -12.43 -15.45
C PHE A 17 15.49 -11.35 -15.32
N ILE A 18 15.01 -10.79 -16.44
CA ILE A 18 13.98 -9.73 -16.42
C ILE A 18 12.58 -10.31 -16.15
N GLY A 19 12.33 -11.57 -16.52
CA GLY A 19 11.04 -12.24 -16.35
C GLY A 19 10.64 -12.57 -14.90
N ALA A 20 11.55 -12.46 -13.94
CA ALA A 20 11.33 -12.91 -12.56
C ALA A 20 10.71 -11.85 -11.62
N PHE A 21 10.49 -10.61 -12.07
CA PHE A 21 10.11 -9.48 -11.20
C PHE A 21 8.74 -8.85 -11.49
N CYS A 22 7.91 -9.45 -12.34
CA CYS A 22 6.53 -8.99 -12.54
C CYS A 22 5.53 -9.81 -11.71
N ALA A 23 5.71 -9.85 -10.40
CA ALA A 23 4.58 -10.09 -9.51
C ALA A 23 4.02 -8.72 -9.13
N PRO A 24 2.72 -8.43 -9.31
CA PRO A 24 2.14 -7.24 -8.71
C PRO A 24 2.40 -7.36 -7.20
N ALA A 25 3.18 -6.42 -6.65
CA ALA A 25 3.36 -6.33 -5.21
C ALA A 25 1.98 -5.98 -4.64
N PHE A 26 1.22 -6.98 -4.24
CA PHE A 26 0.12 -6.77 -3.31
C PHE A 26 0.79 -6.15 -2.08
N ASP A 27 0.56 -4.86 -1.85
CA ASP A 27 1.11 -4.18 -0.69
C ASP A 27 0.47 -4.79 0.56
N THR A 28 1.20 -5.75 1.13
CA THR A 28 0.80 -6.49 2.31
C THR A 28 1.11 -5.73 3.59
N ALA A 29 1.85 -4.61 3.52
CA ALA A 29 2.39 -3.92 4.69
C ALA A 29 1.30 -3.46 5.67
N ASN A 30 0.07 -3.23 5.21
CA ASN A 30 -1.04 -2.79 6.05
C ASN A 30 -2.17 -3.82 6.19
N ASN A 31 -1.99 -5.07 5.76
CA ASN A 31 -3.06 -6.07 5.78
C ASN A 31 -3.56 -6.37 7.20
N ASP A 32 -2.65 -6.50 8.16
CA ASP A 32 -3.00 -6.75 9.55
C ASP A 32 -3.75 -5.57 10.16
N GLY A 33 -3.30 -4.34 9.85
CA GLY A 33 -3.98 -3.12 10.27
C GLY A 33 -5.39 -2.99 9.70
N TRP A 34 -5.58 -3.35 8.43
CA TRP A 34 -6.89 -3.38 7.78
C TRP A 34 -7.82 -4.41 8.42
N ASN A 35 -7.33 -5.63 8.67
CA ASN A 35 -8.11 -6.69 9.31
C ASN A 35 -8.52 -6.30 10.74
N LEU A 36 -7.58 -5.74 11.52
CA LEU A 36 -7.87 -5.23 12.85
C LEU A 36 -8.89 -4.09 12.83
N PHE A 37 -8.76 -3.14 11.89
CA PHE A 37 -9.71 -2.05 11.72
C PHE A 37 -11.12 -2.58 11.47
N LYS A 38 -11.27 -3.53 10.54
CA LYS A 38 -12.57 -4.16 10.25
C LYS A 38 -13.13 -4.86 11.48
N GLN A 39 -12.29 -5.60 12.22
CA GLN A 39 -12.71 -6.31 13.43
C GLN A 39 -13.17 -5.34 14.53
N VAL A 40 -12.37 -4.33 14.85
CA VAL A 40 -12.64 -3.36 15.93
C VAL A 40 -13.89 -2.52 15.63
N HIS A 41 -14.17 -2.24 14.37
CA HIS A 41 -15.31 -1.42 13.95
C HIS A 41 -16.46 -2.21 13.30
N ALA A 42 -16.44 -3.55 13.43
CA ALA A 42 -17.46 -4.46 12.92
C ALA A 42 -17.83 -4.19 11.44
N LYS A 43 -16.81 -3.97 10.60
CA LYS A 43 -17.00 -3.69 9.18
C LYS A 43 -17.16 -4.99 8.40
N LEU A 44 -18.17 -5.04 7.55
CA LEU A 44 -18.45 -6.13 6.61
C LEU A 44 -18.72 -5.50 5.25
N TYR A 45 -18.00 -5.96 4.23
CA TYR A 45 -18.08 -5.44 2.87
C TYR A 45 -18.20 -6.59 1.88
N THR A 46 -18.73 -6.32 0.69
CA THR A 46 -18.58 -7.22 -0.46
C THR A 46 -17.14 -7.14 -0.97
N ASN A 47 -16.69 -8.14 -1.74
CA ASN A 47 -15.34 -8.14 -2.30
C ASN A 47 -15.03 -6.88 -3.12
N GLU A 48 -16.00 -6.38 -3.87
CA GLU A 48 -15.86 -5.17 -4.69
C GLU A 48 -15.76 -3.90 -3.82
N GLU A 49 -16.61 -3.78 -2.80
CA GLU A 49 -16.56 -2.64 -1.87
C GLU A 49 -15.29 -2.65 -1.03
N GLU A 50 -14.82 -3.82 -0.62
CA GLU A 50 -13.63 -3.96 0.24
C GLU A 50 -12.38 -3.34 -0.39
N VAL A 51 -12.17 -3.54 -1.71
CA VAL A 51 -11.03 -2.95 -2.42
C VAL A 51 -11.08 -1.43 -2.37
N TYR A 52 -12.26 -0.84 -2.60
CA TYR A 52 -12.45 0.60 -2.56
C TYR A 52 -12.26 1.18 -1.15
N ARG A 53 -12.88 0.54 -0.14
CA ARG A 53 -12.77 0.95 1.27
C ARG A 53 -11.35 0.86 1.79
N ARG A 54 -10.62 -0.19 1.40
CA ARG A 54 -9.21 -0.37 1.74
C ARG A 54 -8.35 0.75 1.17
N GLY A 55 -8.56 1.13 -0.09
CA GLY A 55 -7.84 2.25 -0.71
C GLY A 55 -8.02 3.56 0.05
N ILE A 56 -9.26 3.86 0.47
CA ILE A 56 -9.54 5.04 1.30
C ILE A 56 -8.87 4.94 2.67
N TRP A 57 -8.94 3.78 3.30
CA TRP A 57 -8.35 3.55 4.61
C TRP A 57 -6.83 3.68 4.61
N GLU A 58 -6.15 3.18 3.57
CA GLU A 58 -4.70 3.33 3.42
C GLU A 58 -4.31 4.81 3.19
N ALA A 59 -5.09 5.56 2.39
CA ALA A 59 -4.88 7.00 2.21
C ALA A 59 -5.05 7.78 3.54
N ASN A 60 -6.09 7.47 4.30
CA ASN A 60 -6.32 8.10 5.61
C ASN A 60 -5.26 7.69 6.65
N LEU A 61 -4.77 6.45 6.60
CA LEU A 61 -3.67 6.00 7.45
C LEU A 61 -2.39 6.78 7.14
N GLN A 62 -2.09 7.01 5.86
CA GLN A 62 -0.95 7.83 5.47
C GLN A 62 -1.10 9.28 5.93
N LYS A 63 -2.28 9.86 5.78
CA LYS A 63 -2.60 11.21 6.29
C LYS A 63 -2.33 11.32 7.79
N ILE A 64 -2.80 10.35 8.59
CA ILE A 64 -2.56 10.31 10.04
C ILE A 64 -1.07 10.25 10.35
N ARG A 65 -0.31 9.39 9.64
CA ARG A 65 1.15 9.26 9.85
C ARG A 65 1.87 10.57 9.56
N THR A 66 1.58 11.20 8.43
CA THR A 66 2.19 12.49 8.05
C THR A 66 1.84 13.59 9.05
N HIS A 67 0.57 13.74 9.40
CA HIS A 67 0.13 14.73 10.38
C HIS A 67 0.80 14.55 11.75
N ASN A 68 0.91 13.30 12.24
CA ASN A 68 1.52 13.05 13.54
C ASN A 68 3.02 13.29 13.54
N LEU A 69 3.71 13.02 12.42
CA LEU A 69 5.11 13.42 12.27
C LEU A 69 5.26 14.95 12.31
N GLU A 70 4.37 15.69 11.65
CA GLU A 70 4.34 17.15 11.70
C GLU A 70 4.03 17.67 13.12
N ALA A 71 3.13 17.01 13.86
CA ALA A 71 2.82 17.31 15.26
C ALA A 71 4.05 17.10 16.17
N ASP A 72 4.79 16.01 15.98
CA ASP A 72 6.03 15.73 16.72
C ASP A 72 7.12 16.78 16.42
N LEU A 73 7.08 17.41 15.25
CA LEU A 73 7.94 18.54 14.85
C LEU A 73 7.40 19.90 15.32
N GLY A 74 6.27 19.93 16.04
CA GLY A 74 5.65 21.13 16.59
C GLY A 74 4.84 21.96 15.61
N VAL A 75 4.56 21.45 14.41
CA VAL A 75 3.71 22.14 13.40
C VAL A 75 2.24 22.13 13.81
N HIS A 76 1.80 21.03 14.43
CA HIS A 76 0.44 20.87 14.96
C HIS A 76 0.45 20.70 16.47
N THR A 77 -0.60 21.17 17.13
CA THR A 77 -0.78 21.07 18.59
C THR A 77 -1.59 19.83 19.02
N TYR A 78 -1.95 18.98 18.07
CA TYR A 78 -2.73 17.77 18.30
C TYR A 78 -2.20 16.62 17.44
N THR A 79 -2.66 15.41 17.74
CA THR A 79 -2.36 14.20 16.97
C THR A 79 -3.66 13.55 16.50
N MET A 80 -3.61 12.87 15.37
CA MET A 80 -4.70 12.10 14.81
C MET A 80 -4.54 10.61 15.13
N LYS A 81 -5.67 9.89 15.14
CA LYS A 81 -5.69 8.42 15.29
C LYS A 81 -6.72 7.83 14.35
N MET A 82 -6.43 6.62 13.87
CA MET A 82 -7.39 5.82 13.10
C MET A 82 -8.68 5.60 13.91
N ASN A 83 -9.82 5.86 13.29
CA ASN A 83 -11.14 5.75 13.92
C ASN A 83 -12.15 5.11 12.94
N LYS A 84 -13.40 4.87 13.38
CA LYS A 84 -14.44 4.17 12.61
C LYS A 84 -14.80 4.76 11.23
N TYR A 85 -14.37 6.00 10.95
CA TYR A 85 -14.55 6.72 9.69
C TYR A 85 -13.32 6.64 8.78
N GLY A 86 -12.30 5.85 9.15
CA GLY A 86 -11.07 5.71 8.39
C GLY A 86 -11.26 5.19 6.97
N ASP A 87 -12.36 4.51 6.69
CA ASP A 87 -12.75 3.98 5.37
C ASP A 87 -13.65 4.93 4.55
N MET A 88 -13.78 6.19 4.96
CA MET A 88 -14.60 7.20 4.30
C MET A 88 -13.73 8.33 3.74
N VAL A 89 -14.10 8.84 2.56
CA VAL A 89 -13.51 10.06 2.01
C VAL A 89 -13.91 11.19 2.95
N ASN A 90 -12.93 11.85 3.53
CA ASN A 90 -13.18 12.94 4.44
C ASN A 90 -12.28 14.11 4.04
N ASP A 91 -12.83 14.96 3.17
CA ASP A 91 -12.16 16.17 2.66
C ASP A 91 -11.88 17.19 3.77
N ASN A 92 -12.49 17.02 4.96
CA ASN A 92 -12.51 18.00 6.06
C ASN A 92 -11.85 17.53 7.37
N ILE A 93 -10.95 16.53 7.35
CA ILE A 93 -10.13 16.23 8.54
C ILE A 93 -8.84 17.03 8.53
#